data_AF-A0A7J2GYI7-F1
#
_entry.id   AF-A0A7J2GYI7-F1
#
_cell.length_a   1.000
_cell.length_b   1.000
_cell.length_c   1.000
_cell.angle_alpha   90.00
_cell.angle_beta   90.00
_cell.angle_gamma   90.00
#
_symmetry.space_group_name_H-M   'P 1'
#
loop_
_entity.id
_entity.type
_entity.pdbx_description
1 polymer ?
#
loop_
_entity_poly.entity_id
_entity_poly.type
_entity_poly.pdbx_seq_one_letter_code
_entity_poly.pdbx_strand_id
1 'polypeptide(L)'
;VKGDCLQEKILKLAGIKKARAIICALGKPEGNVFLTITAKHLNPNIIVGARADDADIAAKLRHAGADVIIMPEAIGGYKLAEEVMKKE
;
A
#
# COMPACT_ATOMS: atom_id res chain seq x y z
N VAL A 1 10.81 0.68 -14.86
CA VAL A 1 9.85 0.65 -15.98
C VAL A 1 8.91 1.84 -15.83
N LYS A 2 8.68 2.65 -16.87
CA LYS A 2 7.67 3.73 -16.84
C LYS A 2 6.36 3.18 -17.39
N GLY A 3 5.26 3.35 -16.66
CA GLY A 3 3.95 2.88 -17.10
C GLY A 3 2.90 3.01 -16.00
N ASP A 4 1.66 2.72 -16.35
CA ASP A 4 0.53 2.68 -15.42
C ASP A 4 0.55 1.35 -14.63
N CYS A 5 0.70 1.43 -13.32
CA CYS A 5 0.75 0.27 -12.43
C CYS A 5 -0.59 -0.49 -12.34
N LEU A 6 -1.70 0.10 -12.75
CA LEU A 6 -2.99 -0.60 -12.82
C LEU A 6 -3.07 -1.57 -14.02
N GLN A 7 -2.08 -1.52 -14.93
CA GLN A 7 -1.98 -2.44 -16.04
C GLN A 7 -1.08 -3.61 -15.67
N GLU A 8 -1.63 -4.83 -15.64
CA GLU A 8 -0.87 -6.05 -15.31
C GLU A 8 0.41 -6.22 -16.14
N LYS A 9 0.39 -5.84 -17.42
CA LYS A 9 1.57 -5.93 -18.30
C LYS A 9 2.74 -5.13 -17.74
N ILE A 10 2.48 -3.97 -17.13
CA ILE A 10 3.52 -3.12 -16.54
C ILE A 10 4.08 -3.78 -15.27
N LEU A 11 3.23 -4.39 -14.44
CA LEU A 11 3.67 -5.14 -13.26
C LEU A 11 4.50 -6.38 -13.64
N LYS A 12 4.08 -7.10 -14.69
CA LYS A 12 4.83 -8.24 -15.24
C LYS A 12 6.20 -7.80 -15.78
N LEU A 13 6.26 -6.70 -16.54
CA LEU A 13 7.51 -6.10 -17.03
C LEU A 13 8.40 -5.61 -15.88
N ALA A 14 7.81 -5.13 -14.78
CA ALA A 14 8.52 -4.75 -13.57
C ALA A 14 9.01 -5.95 -12.73
N GLY A 15 8.70 -7.18 -13.13
CA GLY A 15 9.21 -8.39 -12.47
C GLY A 15 8.39 -8.86 -11.26
N ILE A 16 7.12 -8.45 -11.13
CA ILE A 16 6.30 -8.74 -9.94
C ILE A 16 6.23 -10.23 -9.53
N LYS A 17 6.28 -11.14 -10.51
CA LYS A 17 6.25 -12.60 -10.27
C LYS A 17 7.42 -13.13 -9.44
N LYS A 18 8.55 -12.41 -9.42
CA LYS A 18 9.77 -12.76 -8.66
C LYS A 18 10.06 -11.75 -7.54
N ALA A 19 9.24 -10.69 -7.44
CA ALA A 19 9.42 -9.66 -6.44
C ALA A 19 9.10 -10.21 -5.03
N ARG A 20 9.90 -9.82 -4.04
CA ARG A 20 9.65 -10.14 -2.63
C ARG A 20 8.52 -9.30 -2.05
N ALA A 21 8.42 -8.05 -2.48
CA ALA A 21 7.45 -7.10 -1.96
C ALA A 21 7.01 -6.08 -3.01
N ILE A 22 5.87 -5.44 -2.76
CA ILE A 22 5.34 -4.29 -3.50
C ILE A 22 4.80 -3.25 -2.52
N ILE A 23 4.96 -1.96 -2.86
CA ILE A 23 4.41 -0.84 -2.10
C ILE A 23 3.34 -0.15 -2.95
N CYS A 24 2.10 -0.12 -2.45
CA CYS A 24 0.95 0.53 -3.06
C CYS A 24 0.74 1.89 -2.37
N ALA A 25 1.29 2.94 -2.96
CA ALA A 25 1.27 4.30 -2.41
C ALA A 25 0.71 5.33 -3.42
N LEU A 26 -0.32 4.95 -4.17
CA LEU A 26 -1.04 5.85 -5.06
C LEU A 26 -1.79 6.91 -4.25
N GLY A 27 -1.90 8.12 -4.81
CA GLY A 27 -2.65 9.22 -4.20
C GLY A 27 -4.18 9.05 -4.29
N LYS A 28 -4.67 8.04 -5.03
CA LYS A 28 -6.07 7.64 -5.01
C LYS A 28 -6.19 6.29 -4.28
N PRO A 29 -6.87 6.24 -3.13
CA PRO A 29 -6.87 5.05 -2.28
C PRO A 29 -7.51 3.82 -2.94
N GLU A 30 -8.47 3.99 -3.84
CA GLU A 30 -9.10 2.88 -4.59
C GLU A 30 -8.07 2.16 -5.47
N GLY A 31 -7.10 2.92 -6.00
CA GLY A 31 -6.00 2.36 -6.78
C GLY A 31 -5.12 1.42 -5.96
N ASN A 32 -4.90 1.73 -4.67
CA ASN A 32 -4.10 0.88 -3.79
C ASN A 32 -4.80 -0.46 -3.52
N VAL A 33 -6.12 -0.45 -3.37
CA VAL A 33 -6.93 -1.68 -3.22
C VAL A 33 -6.82 -2.55 -4.47
N PHE A 34 -7.08 -1.96 -5.64
CA PHE A 34 -6.99 -2.70 -6.90
C PHE A 34 -5.58 -3.26 -7.17
N LEU A 35 -4.55 -2.45 -6.91
CA LEU A 35 -3.16 -2.86 -7.08
C LEU A 35 -2.78 -4.00 -6.13
N THR A 36 -3.28 -3.98 -4.89
CA THR A 36 -3.09 -5.04 -3.90
C THR A 36 -3.67 -6.37 -4.41
N ILE A 37 -4.93 -6.36 -4.87
CA ILE A 37 -5.60 -7.54 -5.42
C ILE A 37 -4.81 -8.07 -6.62
N THR A 38 -4.44 -7.19 -7.55
CA THR A 38 -3.69 -7.56 -8.75
C THR A 38 -2.32 -8.14 -8.40
N ALA A 39 -1.62 -7.56 -7.42
CA ALA A 39 -0.33 -8.05 -6.97
C ALA A 39 -0.42 -9.46 -6.38
N LYS A 40 -1.39 -9.69 -5.48
CA LYS A 40 -1.64 -11.02 -4.90
C LYS A 40 -2.09 -12.03 -5.95
N HIS A 41 -2.85 -11.61 -6.96
CA HIS A 41 -3.21 -12.48 -8.09
C HIS A 41 -1.98 -12.91 -8.91
N LEU A 42 -1.08 -11.97 -9.22
CA LEU A 42 0.11 -12.25 -10.05
C LEU A 42 1.23 -12.96 -9.29
N ASN A 43 1.32 -12.75 -7.98
CA ASN A 43 2.28 -13.38 -7.09
C ASN A 43 1.64 -13.56 -5.70
N PRO A 44 1.03 -14.73 -5.41
CA PRO A 44 0.35 -14.98 -4.13
C PRO A 44 1.22 -14.82 -2.89
N ASN A 45 2.54 -14.97 -3.03
CA ASN A 45 3.50 -14.91 -1.93
C ASN A 45 4.15 -13.53 -1.76
N ILE A 46 3.79 -12.53 -2.58
CA ILE A 46 4.36 -11.19 -2.48
C ILE A 46 3.91 -10.51 -1.19
N ILE A 47 4.82 -9.83 -0.51
CA ILE A 47 4.46 -8.97 0.62
C ILE A 47 3.93 -7.64 0.08
N VAL A 48 2.72 -7.25 0.46
CA VAL A 48 2.09 -6.00 0.03
C VAL A 48 2.05 -5.02 1.19
N GLY A 49 2.80 -3.92 1.03
CA GLY A 49 2.62 -2.72 1.85
C GLY A 49 1.68 -1.75 1.14
N ALA A 50 0.70 -1.18 1.84
CA ALA A 50 -0.25 -0.24 1.25
C ALA A 50 -0.50 0.98 2.12
N ARG A 51 -0.68 2.13 1.47
CA ARG A 51 -1.17 3.36 2.08
C ARG A 51 -2.69 3.36 2.12
N ALA A 52 -3.26 3.66 3.29
CA ALA A 52 -4.67 3.95 3.48
C ALA A 52 -4.84 5.40 3.94
N ASP A 53 -5.87 6.08 3.44
CA ASP A 53 -6.17 7.46 3.83
C ASP A 53 -7.23 7.52 4.96
N ASP A 54 -8.01 6.45 5.13
CA ASP A 54 -9.01 6.30 6.19
C ASP A 54 -9.18 4.83 6.63
N ALA A 55 -10.01 4.61 7.65
CA ALA A 55 -10.26 3.29 8.23
C ALA A 55 -11.03 2.35 7.27
N ASP A 56 -11.89 2.88 6.41
CA ASP A 56 -12.69 2.08 5.46
C ASP A 56 -11.80 1.53 4.35
N ILE A 57 -10.90 2.35 3.82
CA ILE A 57 -9.86 1.95 2.87
C ILE A 57 -8.90 0.95 3.53
N ALA A 58 -8.49 1.18 4.78
CA ALA A 58 -7.64 0.24 5.50
C ALA A 58 -8.32 -1.14 5.64
N ALA A 59 -9.63 -1.18 5.95
CA ALA A 59 -10.38 -2.42 5.99
C ALA A 59 -10.40 -3.12 4.62
N LYS A 60 -10.68 -2.38 3.53
CA LYS A 60 -10.67 -2.92 2.16
C LYS A 60 -9.30 -3.45 1.76
N LEU A 61 -8.21 -2.76 2.11
CA LEU A 61 -6.85 -3.21 1.86
C LEU A 61 -6.52 -4.50 2.61
N ARG A 62 -6.95 -4.61 3.87
CA ARG A 62 -6.80 -5.84 4.65
C ARG A 62 -7.52 -7.00 3.99
N HIS A 63 -8.77 -6.80 3.56
CA HIS A 63 -9.52 -7.82 2.83
C HIS A 63 -8.93 -8.17 1.46
N ALA A 64 -8.31 -7.21 0.77
CA ALA A 64 -7.58 -7.44 -0.48
C ALA A 64 -6.28 -8.24 -0.29
N GLY A 65 -5.82 -8.42 0.95
CA GLY A 65 -4.60 -9.16 1.28
C GLY A 65 -3.36 -8.29 1.52
N ALA A 66 -3.51 -7.00 1.82
CA ALA A 66 -2.37 -6.19 2.24
C ALA A 66 -1.78 -6.73 3.57
N ASP A 67 -0.47 -6.96 3.59
CA ASP A 67 0.24 -7.50 4.75
C ASP A 67 0.61 -6.38 5.74
N VAL A 68 0.92 -5.19 5.21
CA VAL A 68 1.25 -3.99 6.01
C VAL A 68 0.41 -2.83 5.51
N ILE A 69 -0.29 -2.14 6.42
CA ILE A 69 -1.10 -0.98 6.09
C ILE A 69 -0.63 0.19 6.94
N ILE A 70 -0.33 1.30 6.27
CA ILE A 70 0.10 2.54 6.91
C ILE A 70 -0.92 3.64 6.60
N MET A 71 -1.32 4.38 7.64
CA MET A 71 -2.13 5.59 7.55
C MET A 71 -1.25 6.80 7.89
N PRO A 72 -0.63 7.45 6.90
CA PRO A 72 0.38 8.50 7.14
C PRO A 72 -0.13 9.66 7.98
N GLU A 73 -1.39 10.05 7.81
CA GLU A 73 -2.04 11.14 8.53
C GLU A 73 -2.18 10.80 10.03
N ALA A 74 -2.60 9.57 10.34
CA ALA A 74 -2.73 9.11 11.73
C ALA A 74 -1.35 8.98 12.41
N ILE A 75 -0.38 8.37 11.72
CA ILE A 75 0.99 8.23 12.24
C ILE A 75 1.65 9.60 12.40
N GLY A 76 1.46 10.50 11.43
CA GLY A 76 1.96 11.87 11.47
C GLY A 76 1.37 12.64 12.65
N GLY A 77 0.05 12.55 12.88
CA GLY A 77 -0.61 13.17 14.02
C GLY A 77 -0.09 12.64 15.36
N TYR A 78 0.04 11.31 15.50
CA TYR A 78 0.61 10.70 16.70
C TYR A 78 2.04 11.16 16.94
N LYS A 79 2.87 11.19 15.90
CA LYS A 79 4.27 11.60 16.00
C LYS A 79 4.41 13.07 16.38
N LEU A 80 3.56 13.95 15.82
CA LEU A 80 3.54 15.36 16.21
C LEU A 80 3.17 15.53 17.68
N ALA A 81 2.14 14.83 18.17
CA ALA A 81 1.76 14.89 19.58
C ALA A 81 2.89 14.42 20.50
N GLU A 82 3.54 13.30 20.16
CA GLU A 82 4.69 12.75 20.90
C GLU A 82 5.83 13.77 21.00
N GLU A 83 6.20 14.42 19.89
CA GLU A 83 7.30 15.38 19.87
C GLU A 83 6.94 16.71 20.56
N VAL A 84 5.66 17.09 20.62
CA VAL A 84 5.20 18.23 21.42
C VAL A 84 5.26 17.90 22.91
N MET A 85 4.79 16.72 23.33
CA MET A 85 4.81 16.29 24.73
C MET A 85 6.22 16.11 25.30
N LYS A 86 7.21 15.76 24.47
CA LYS A 86 8.63 15.64 24.89
C LYS A 86 9.32 16.98 25.13
N LYS A 87 8.74 18.10 24.69
CA LYS A 87 9.36 19.43 24.81
C LYS A 87 9.05 20.15 26.13
N GLU A 88 8.47 19.45 27.11
CA GLU A 88 8.22 19.93 28.47
C GLU A 88 9.23 19.37 29.48
#